data_AF-A0AAN6AYF6-F1
#
_entry.id   AF-A0AAN6AYF6-F1
#
_cell.length_a   1.000
_cell.length_b   1.000
_cell.length_c   1.000
_cell.angle_alpha   90.00
_cell.angle_beta   90.00
_cell.angle_gamma   90.00
#
_symmetry.space_group_name_H-M   'P 1'
#
loop_
_entity.id
_entity.type
_entity.pdbx_description
1 polymer ?
#
loop_
_entity_poly.entity_id
_entity_poly.type
_entity_poly.pdbx_seq_one_letter_code
_entity_poly.pdbx_strand_id
1 'polypeptide(L)'
;MSVIISHAEPTPSSGLDLIKALTTGTLMPGGLWQKKSYRLKFALRSCLYLPATLRFMDAMAKNPRFEQLLSVQKTLPGKIHRHYLRLGLSAGERASAIIHHYDFIRERAAARLADALCATSPQPLFTLAAKEKTVVISASSAHKAEREGESTLWLHCDDVLLASLTFSVVRDATGYGIAIGGLQGPRRNVPHEAIRDATKACYGVFPKRLLMEVLWLMIQQHDMTHFEAVSNNGHVFRGLRYRFSKGRHFFASYDEFWESVGGERRGARYFTLPLTAARKPLEDVASKKRSEYRKRYELLDSLAAQWRELNAQ
;
A
#
# COMPACT_ATOMS: atom_id res chain seq x y z
N MET A 1 -13.60 -33.34 13.49
CA MET A 1 -12.29 -33.21 14.15
C MET A 1 -11.28 -34.05 13.39
N SER A 2 -10.31 -33.40 12.75
CA SER A 2 -9.06 -34.05 12.39
C SER A 2 -7.98 -33.00 12.58
N VAL A 3 -7.29 -33.14 13.70
CA VAL A 3 -6.19 -32.27 14.13
C VAL A 3 -5.02 -32.62 13.22
N ILE A 4 -4.74 -31.77 12.23
CA ILE A 4 -3.46 -31.80 11.55
C ILE A 4 -2.44 -31.29 12.57
N ILE A 5 -1.71 -32.21 13.17
CA ILE A 5 -0.54 -31.92 14.00
C ILE A 5 0.48 -31.25 13.06
N SER A 6 0.53 -29.93 13.15
CA SER A 6 1.59 -29.10 12.57
C SER A 6 2.88 -29.44 13.31
N HIS A 7 3.73 -30.28 12.71
CA HIS A 7 5.15 -30.29 13.07
C HIS A 7 5.71 -28.91 12.72
N ALA A 8 5.83 -28.05 13.73
CA ALA A 8 6.52 -26.77 13.61
C ALA A 8 8.00 -27.05 13.36
N GLU A 9 8.39 -27.12 12.09
CA GLU A 9 9.80 -26.99 11.73
C GLU A 9 10.30 -25.63 12.22
N PRO A 10 11.56 -25.54 12.69
CA PRO A 10 12.09 -24.31 13.26
C PRO A 10 11.96 -23.17 12.24
N THR A 11 11.31 -22.09 12.64
CA THR A 11 11.23 -20.86 11.86
C THR A 11 12.66 -20.47 11.46
N PRO A 12 12.95 -20.23 10.17
CA PRO A 12 14.32 -19.98 9.73
C PRO A 12 14.93 -18.80 10.49
N SER A 13 16.08 -19.02 11.13
CA SER A 13 16.75 -18.01 11.96
C SER A 13 17.71 -17.11 11.19
N SER A 14 18.03 -17.48 9.94
CA SER A 14 18.91 -16.71 9.06
C SER A 14 18.37 -16.65 7.63
N GLY A 15 18.85 -15.66 6.86
CA GLY A 15 18.49 -15.54 5.45
C GLY A 15 18.91 -16.75 4.59
N LEU A 16 20.03 -17.39 4.92
CA LEU A 16 20.50 -18.59 4.21
C LEU A 16 19.61 -19.80 4.49
N ASP A 17 19.22 -20.00 5.75
CA ASP A 17 18.30 -21.08 6.13
C ASP A 17 16.95 -20.90 5.46
N LEU A 18 16.46 -19.65 5.37
CA LEU A 18 15.22 -19.35 4.68
C LEU A 18 15.31 -19.67 3.17
N ILE A 19 16.40 -19.27 2.51
CA ILE A 19 16.61 -19.61 1.08
C ILE A 19 16.67 -21.13 0.90
N LYS A 20 17.42 -21.83 1.77
CA LYS A 20 17.52 -23.29 1.74
C LYS A 20 16.15 -23.93 1.89
N ALA A 21 15.40 -23.58 2.94
CA ALA A 21 14.07 -24.15 3.21
C ALA A 21 13.09 -23.93 2.05
N LEU A 22 13.09 -22.75 1.43
CA LEU A 22 12.25 -22.43 0.28
C LEU A 22 12.65 -23.19 -1.00
N THR A 23 13.95 -23.40 -1.22
CA THR A 23 14.45 -24.08 -2.43
C THR A 23 14.32 -25.60 -2.33
N THR A 24 14.59 -26.19 -1.16
CA THR A 24 14.39 -27.62 -0.88
C THR A 24 12.91 -27.99 -0.79
N GLY A 25 12.04 -27.01 -0.54
CA GLY A 25 10.59 -27.22 -0.39
C GLY A 25 10.20 -27.69 1.00
N THR A 26 11.08 -27.52 1.97
CA THR A 26 10.83 -27.68 3.41
C THR A 26 9.80 -26.62 3.84
N LEU A 27 9.99 -25.36 3.41
CA LEU A 27 9.01 -24.29 3.57
C LEU A 27 8.27 -24.01 2.26
N MET A 28 6.94 -24.18 2.25
CA MET A 28 6.09 -23.96 1.08
C MET A 28 4.91 -23.02 1.38
N PRO A 29 5.11 -21.68 1.29
CA PRO A 29 4.11 -20.65 1.60
C PRO A 29 2.76 -20.76 0.87
N GLY A 30 2.69 -21.53 -0.22
CA GLY A 30 1.47 -21.76 -0.96
C GLY A 30 1.68 -22.61 -2.21
N GLY A 31 0.60 -22.87 -2.95
CA GLY A 31 0.60 -23.83 -4.06
C GLY A 31 1.62 -23.58 -5.18
N LEU A 32 2.12 -22.34 -5.34
CA LEU A 32 3.23 -22.06 -6.27
C LEU A 32 4.52 -22.77 -5.86
N TRP A 33 4.81 -22.85 -4.56
CA TRP A 33 6.04 -23.41 -4.00
C TRP A 33 6.10 -24.94 -4.04
N GLN A 34 4.95 -25.60 -4.19
CA GLN A 34 4.88 -27.05 -4.41
C GLN A 34 5.55 -27.45 -5.75
N LYS A 35 5.54 -26.55 -6.75
CA LYS A 35 6.15 -26.79 -8.06
C LYS A 35 7.68 -26.68 -7.99
N LYS A 36 8.39 -27.78 -8.25
CA LYS A 36 9.86 -27.81 -8.34
C LYS A 36 10.42 -26.76 -9.32
N SER A 37 9.75 -26.55 -10.45
CA SER A 37 10.14 -25.53 -11.45
C SER A 37 10.06 -24.10 -10.91
N TYR A 38 9.10 -23.80 -10.04
CA TYR A 38 9.01 -22.49 -9.39
C TYR A 38 10.15 -22.29 -8.40
N ARG A 39 10.47 -23.32 -7.61
CA ARG A 39 11.60 -23.32 -6.65
C ARG A 39 12.94 -23.17 -7.34
N LEU A 40 13.18 -23.89 -8.44
CA LEU A 40 14.38 -23.75 -9.26
C LEU A 40 14.50 -22.33 -9.84
N LYS A 41 13.39 -21.78 -10.37
CA LYS A 41 13.35 -20.41 -10.88
C LYS A 41 13.64 -19.38 -9.80
N PHE A 42 13.14 -19.60 -8.58
CA PHE A 42 13.47 -18.77 -7.43
C PHE A 42 14.97 -18.87 -7.10
N ALA A 43 15.54 -20.08 -6.98
CA ALA A 43 16.96 -20.30 -6.71
C ALA A 43 17.87 -19.58 -7.72
N LEU A 44 17.62 -19.76 -9.02
CA LEU A 44 18.40 -19.12 -10.09
C LEU A 44 18.36 -17.59 -9.99
N ARG A 45 17.19 -17.02 -9.66
CA ARG A 45 17.05 -15.57 -9.47
C ARG A 45 17.69 -15.08 -8.19
N SER A 46 17.66 -15.88 -7.13
CA SER A 46 18.39 -15.60 -5.90
C SER A 46 19.89 -15.50 -6.17
N CYS A 47 20.46 -16.38 -7.01
CA CYS A 47 21.85 -16.27 -7.44
C CYS A 47 22.12 -15.00 -8.27
N LEU A 48 21.23 -14.68 -9.22
CA LEU A 48 21.37 -13.48 -10.07
C LEU A 48 21.35 -12.17 -9.27
N TYR A 49 20.60 -12.13 -8.16
CA TYR A 49 20.46 -10.96 -7.29
C TYR A 49 20.99 -11.25 -5.88
N LEU A 50 22.12 -11.96 -5.76
CA LEU A 50 22.58 -12.56 -4.51
C LEU A 50 22.71 -11.57 -3.34
N PRO A 51 23.41 -10.41 -3.47
CA PRO A 51 23.57 -9.50 -2.33
C PRO A 51 22.23 -8.95 -1.82
N ALA A 52 21.34 -8.57 -2.75
CA ALA A 52 20.01 -8.08 -2.41
C ALA A 52 19.13 -9.18 -1.79
N THR A 53 19.25 -10.42 -2.29
CA THR A 53 18.48 -11.56 -1.81
C THR A 53 18.90 -11.97 -0.40
N LEU A 54 20.20 -12.09 -0.12
CA LEU A 54 20.69 -12.42 1.22
C LEU A 54 20.23 -11.40 2.26
N ARG A 55 20.42 -10.11 1.97
CA ARG A 55 19.97 -9.03 2.86
C ARG A 55 18.46 -9.06 3.10
N PHE A 56 17.67 -9.26 2.04
CA PHE A 56 16.22 -9.33 2.13
C PHE A 56 15.75 -10.53 2.95
N MET A 57 16.31 -11.70 2.70
CA MET A 57 15.93 -12.94 3.40
C MET A 57 16.34 -12.90 4.87
N ASP A 58 17.49 -12.31 5.19
CA ASP A 58 17.94 -12.15 6.58
C ASP A 58 17.01 -11.21 7.37
N ALA A 59 16.66 -10.07 6.78
CA ALA A 59 15.69 -9.14 7.39
C ALA A 59 14.31 -9.78 7.57
N MET A 60 13.86 -10.57 6.59
CA MET A 60 12.59 -11.32 6.66
C MET A 60 12.61 -12.39 7.76
N ALA A 61 13.66 -13.21 7.83
CA ALA A 61 13.81 -14.27 8.83
C ALA A 61 13.77 -13.73 10.27
N LYS A 62 14.32 -12.52 10.48
CA LYS A 62 14.33 -11.85 11.78
C LYS A 62 13.05 -11.07 12.09
N ASN A 63 12.09 -11.01 11.16
CA ASN A 63 10.87 -10.25 11.36
C ASN A 63 9.88 -11.05 12.24
N PRO A 64 9.40 -10.52 13.38
CA PRO A 64 8.44 -11.24 14.24
C PRO A 64 7.12 -11.59 13.55
N ARG A 65 6.72 -10.83 12.53
CA ARG A 65 5.50 -11.08 11.73
C ARG A 65 5.76 -11.93 10.50
N PHE A 66 6.94 -12.51 10.34
CA PHE A 66 7.35 -13.22 9.11
C PHE A 66 6.33 -14.27 8.65
N GLU A 67 5.89 -15.15 9.55
CA GLU A 67 4.92 -16.21 9.21
C GLU A 67 3.58 -15.64 8.76
N GLN A 68 3.08 -14.60 9.46
CA GLN A 68 1.88 -13.88 9.07
C GLN A 68 2.05 -13.28 7.67
N LEU A 69 3.11 -12.51 7.43
CA LEU A 69 3.38 -11.87 6.14
C LEU A 69 3.49 -12.89 5.00
N LEU A 70 4.11 -14.03 5.27
CA LEU A 70 4.30 -15.10 4.30
C LEU A 70 2.98 -15.82 3.97
N SER A 71 2.09 -15.98 4.95
CA SER A 71 0.74 -16.55 4.75
C SER A 71 -0.13 -15.65 3.87
N VAL A 72 0.02 -14.34 4.00
CA VAL A 72 -0.74 -13.33 3.24
C VAL A 72 -0.15 -13.12 1.85
N GLN A 73 1.16 -12.92 1.76
CA GLN A 73 1.87 -12.66 0.52
C GLN A 73 2.75 -13.85 0.14
N LYS A 74 2.13 -14.86 -0.47
CA LYS A 74 2.80 -16.12 -0.84
C LYS A 74 4.00 -15.95 -1.77
N THR A 75 4.10 -14.82 -2.47
CA THR A 75 5.22 -14.53 -3.38
C THR A 75 6.23 -13.52 -2.82
N LEU A 76 6.10 -13.14 -1.55
CA LEU A 76 6.98 -12.20 -0.85
C LEU A 76 8.47 -12.57 -0.96
N PRO A 77 8.89 -13.85 -0.80
CA PRO A 77 10.31 -14.20 -0.90
C PRO A 77 10.91 -13.89 -2.28
N GLY A 78 10.14 -14.06 -3.36
CA GLY A 78 10.60 -13.78 -4.72
C GLY A 78 10.31 -12.36 -5.21
N LYS A 79 9.79 -11.47 -4.34
CA LYS A 79 9.22 -10.18 -4.72
C LYS A 79 10.27 -9.21 -5.28
N ILE A 80 11.49 -9.24 -4.73
CA ILE A 80 12.61 -8.40 -5.19
C ILE A 80 13.08 -8.75 -6.62
N HIS A 81 12.82 -9.97 -7.11
CA HIS A 81 13.22 -10.43 -8.44
C HIS A 81 12.31 -9.94 -9.58
N ARG A 82 11.28 -9.15 -9.27
CA ARG A 82 10.30 -8.59 -10.21
C ARG A 82 10.06 -7.10 -9.97
N HIS A 83 9.44 -6.43 -10.93
CA HIS A 83 9.03 -5.03 -10.75
C HIS A 83 8.12 -4.88 -9.53
N TYR A 84 8.38 -3.85 -8.75
CA TYR A 84 7.74 -3.55 -7.47
C TYR A 84 7.77 -2.03 -7.25
N LEU A 85 6.67 -1.47 -6.71
CA LEU A 85 6.35 -0.05 -6.55
C LEU A 85 6.31 0.74 -7.86
N ARG A 86 7.45 0.83 -8.55
CA ARG A 86 7.60 1.50 -9.84
C ARG A 86 8.67 0.84 -10.70
N LEU A 87 8.63 1.13 -12.00
CA LEU A 87 9.69 0.76 -12.92
C LEU A 87 10.97 1.54 -12.60
N GLY A 88 12.12 0.87 -12.72
CA GLY A 88 13.44 1.48 -12.55
C GLY A 88 14.16 1.11 -11.26
N LEU A 89 13.46 0.61 -10.25
CA LEU A 89 14.13 0.15 -9.03
C LEU A 89 14.96 -1.10 -9.31
N SER A 90 16.21 -1.12 -8.84
CA SER A 90 17.09 -2.28 -8.74
C SER A 90 16.56 -3.30 -7.73
N ALA A 91 17.10 -4.53 -7.71
CA ALA A 91 16.73 -5.52 -6.71
C ALA A 91 17.08 -5.07 -5.28
N GLY A 92 18.18 -4.31 -5.12
CA GLY A 92 18.59 -3.72 -3.85
C GLY A 92 17.58 -2.68 -3.35
N GLU A 93 17.19 -1.72 -4.20
CA GLU A 93 16.19 -0.70 -3.82
C GLU A 93 14.83 -1.33 -3.50
N ARG A 94 14.42 -2.37 -4.24
CA ARG A 94 13.18 -3.12 -3.92
C ARG A 94 13.28 -3.80 -2.57
N ALA A 95 14.41 -4.45 -2.27
CA ALA A 95 14.64 -5.05 -0.96
C ALA A 95 14.56 -4.00 0.16
N SER A 96 15.24 -2.86 -0.01
CA SER A 96 15.19 -1.75 0.94
C SER A 96 13.77 -1.25 1.16
N ALA A 97 13.00 -1.00 0.11
CA ALA A 97 11.62 -0.52 0.24
C ALA A 97 10.70 -1.49 1.01
N ILE A 98 10.84 -2.81 0.81
CA ILE A 98 10.04 -3.81 1.54
C ILE A 98 10.50 -3.87 3.00
N ILE A 99 11.82 -3.90 3.25
CA ILE A 99 12.39 -3.94 4.60
C ILE A 99 11.96 -2.72 5.40
N HIS A 100 12.15 -1.52 4.84
CA HIS A 100 11.81 -0.25 5.52
C HIS A 100 10.33 -0.17 5.89
N HIS A 101 9.44 -0.70 5.07
CA HIS A 101 8.02 -0.72 5.38
C HIS A 101 7.72 -1.57 6.61
N TYR A 102 8.29 -2.78 6.68
CA TYR A 102 8.06 -3.65 7.82
C TYR A 102 8.83 -3.24 9.07
N ASP A 103 10.00 -2.61 8.93
CA ASP A 103 10.69 -1.96 10.05
C ASP A 103 9.83 -0.83 10.62
N PHE A 104 9.22 0.01 9.77
CA PHE A 104 8.28 1.05 10.21
C PHE A 104 7.08 0.44 10.96
N ILE A 105 6.46 -0.62 10.43
CA ILE A 105 5.34 -1.30 11.08
C ILE A 105 5.75 -1.83 12.47
N ARG A 106 6.96 -2.37 12.59
CA ARG A 106 7.49 -2.90 13.85
C ARG A 106 7.81 -1.82 14.86
N GLU A 107 8.42 -0.72 14.42
CA GLU A 107 9.11 0.23 15.30
C GLU A 107 8.32 1.50 15.58
N ARG A 108 7.39 1.89 14.70
CA ARG A 108 6.77 3.23 14.71
C ARG A 108 5.26 3.22 14.61
N ALA A 109 4.65 2.20 14.01
CA ALA A 109 3.19 2.14 13.88
C ALA A 109 2.54 1.75 15.21
N ALA A 110 1.41 2.39 15.55
CA ALA A 110 0.54 1.94 16.63
C ALA A 110 0.06 0.49 16.37
N ALA A 111 -0.15 -0.30 17.43
CA ALA A 111 -0.41 -1.74 17.32
C ALA A 111 -1.60 -2.06 16.40
N ARG A 112 -2.72 -1.35 16.57
CA ARG A 112 -3.91 -1.53 15.73
C ARG A 112 -3.69 -1.17 14.26
N LEU A 113 -2.88 -0.14 13.98
CA LEU A 113 -2.50 0.22 12.62
C LEU A 113 -1.59 -0.85 12.01
N ALA A 114 -0.58 -1.32 12.76
CA ALA A 114 0.33 -2.38 12.34
C ALA A 114 -0.42 -3.67 11.98
N ASP A 115 -1.38 -4.08 12.81
CA ASP A 115 -2.24 -5.24 12.59
C ASP A 115 -3.09 -5.09 11.32
N ALA A 116 -3.74 -3.95 11.15
CA ALA A 116 -4.55 -3.68 9.97
C ALA A 116 -3.69 -3.69 8.69
N LEU A 117 -2.52 -3.06 8.69
CA LEU A 117 -1.62 -3.01 7.54
C LEU A 117 -1.01 -4.38 7.16
N CYS A 118 -1.00 -5.34 8.09
CA CYS A 118 -0.52 -6.71 7.88
C CYS A 118 -1.64 -7.74 7.67
N ALA A 119 -2.91 -7.36 7.86
CA ALA A 119 -4.04 -8.28 7.82
C ALA A 119 -4.33 -8.82 6.41
N THR A 120 -4.81 -10.07 6.34
CA THR A 120 -5.26 -10.70 5.09
C THR A 120 -6.53 -10.05 4.54
N SER A 121 -7.47 -9.74 5.44
CA SER A 121 -8.74 -9.09 5.14
C SER A 121 -8.72 -7.63 5.58
N PRO A 122 -9.43 -6.73 4.87
CA PRO A 122 -9.55 -5.33 5.27
C PRO A 122 -10.09 -5.18 6.69
N GLN A 123 -9.33 -4.47 7.53
CA GLN A 123 -9.68 -4.13 8.91
C GLN A 123 -10.15 -2.67 8.97
N PRO A 124 -11.39 -2.38 9.42
CA PRO A 124 -11.88 -1.01 9.58
C PRO A 124 -11.02 -0.20 10.56
N LEU A 125 -10.54 0.96 10.10
CA LEU A 125 -9.78 1.90 10.90
C LEU A 125 -10.59 3.16 11.22
N PHE A 126 -11.32 3.69 10.24
CA PHE A 126 -12.05 4.95 10.37
C PHE A 126 -13.47 4.79 9.83
N THR A 127 -14.44 5.37 10.56
CA THR A 127 -15.85 5.42 10.16
C THR A 127 -16.30 6.87 10.22
N LEU A 128 -16.51 7.47 9.05
CA LEU A 128 -16.86 8.87 8.90
C LEU A 128 -18.34 9.02 8.57
N ALA A 129 -19.03 9.89 9.33
CA ALA A 129 -20.39 10.28 9.03
C ALA A 129 -20.39 11.33 7.89
N ALA A 130 -20.83 10.92 6.71
CA ALA A 130 -21.06 11.80 5.58
C ALA A 130 -22.55 12.18 5.50
N LYS A 131 -22.94 13.05 4.56
CA LYS A 131 -24.36 13.42 4.41
C LYS A 131 -25.18 12.20 3.97
N GLU A 132 -26.04 11.70 4.87
CA GLU A 132 -26.95 10.56 4.65
C GLU A 132 -26.24 9.26 4.24
N LYS A 133 -24.92 9.17 4.47
CA LYS A 133 -24.07 8.05 4.06
C LYS A 133 -22.99 7.79 5.10
N THR A 134 -22.52 6.55 5.15
CA THR A 134 -21.38 6.17 5.98
C THR A 134 -20.18 5.83 5.11
N VAL A 135 -19.03 6.47 5.40
CA VAL A 135 -17.77 6.17 4.73
C VAL A 135 -16.87 5.40 5.68
N VAL A 136 -16.43 4.21 5.27
CA VAL A 136 -15.51 3.38 6.04
C VAL A 136 -14.18 3.29 5.31
N ILE A 137 -13.11 3.64 6.01
CA ILE A 137 -11.73 3.44 5.55
C ILE A 137 -11.13 2.27 6.33
N SER A 138 -10.70 1.25 5.60
CA SER A 138 -10.06 0.06 6.14
C SER A 138 -8.67 -0.15 5.57
N ALA A 139 -7.83 -0.94 6.24
CA ALA A 139 -6.49 -1.29 5.78
C ALA A 139 -6.29 -2.81 5.73
N SER A 140 -5.47 -3.26 4.79
CA SER A 140 -4.99 -4.65 4.71
C SER A 140 -3.57 -4.68 4.17
N SER A 141 -2.93 -5.85 4.24
CA SER A 141 -1.78 -6.16 3.41
C SER A 141 -2.18 -6.17 1.93
N ALA A 142 -1.24 -5.85 1.05
CA ALA A 142 -1.46 -5.66 -0.39
C ALA A 142 -1.60 -6.99 -1.17
N HIS A 143 -2.26 -8.02 -0.65
CA HIS A 143 -2.30 -9.36 -1.27
C HIS A 143 -2.79 -9.35 -2.74
N LYS A 144 -3.73 -8.48 -3.12
CA LYS A 144 -4.21 -8.37 -4.51
C LYS A 144 -3.43 -7.37 -5.37
N ALA A 145 -2.56 -6.58 -4.74
CA ALA A 145 -1.79 -5.50 -5.34
C ALA A 145 -0.30 -5.58 -4.94
N GLU A 146 0.24 -6.78 -4.72
CA GLU A 146 1.56 -6.98 -4.12
C GLU A 146 2.68 -6.26 -4.88
N ARG A 147 2.50 -5.97 -6.18
CA ARG A 147 3.53 -5.26 -6.96
C ARG A 147 3.46 -3.74 -6.81
N GLU A 148 2.36 -3.22 -6.29
CA GLU A 148 2.06 -1.80 -6.13
C GLU A 148 2.39 -1.33 -4.70
N GLY A 149 2.74 -2.22 -3.78
CA GLY A 149 3.19 -1.89 -2.42
C GLY A 149 3.08 -3.05 -1.44
N GLU A 150 3.11 -2.74 -0.15
CA GLU A 150 2.96 -3.70 0.96
C GLU A 150 1.61 -3.62 1.67
N SER A 151 0.99 -2.44 1.71
CA SER A 151 -0.31 -2.24 2.34
C SER A 151 -1.29 -1.53 1.41
N THR A 152 -2.57 -1.77 1.61
CA THR A 152 -3.66 -1.14 0.87
C THR A 152 -4.67 -0.52 1.82
N LEU A 153 -5.00 0.75 1.58
CA LEU A 153 -6.19 1.39 2.13
C LEU A 153 -7.38 1.17 1.19
N TRP A 154 -8.55 0.95 1.77
CA TRP A 154 -9.80 0.72 1.05
C TRP A 154 -10.84 1.71 1.55
N LEU A 155 -11.59 2.31 0.64
CA LEU A 155 -12.69 3.20 0.99
C LEU A 155 -14.00 2.63 0.48
N HIS A 156 -14.90 2.34 1.41
CA HIS A 156 -16.28 1.97 1.14
C HIS A 156 -17.23 3.11 1.50
N CYS A 157 -18.30 3.25 0.73
CA CYS A 157 -19.43 4.11 1.07
C CYS A 157 -20.70 3.26 0.97
N ASP A 158 -21.41 3.08 2.07
CA ASP A 158 -22.57 2.17 2.18
C ASP A 158 -22.32 0.82 1.47
N ASP A 159 -21.24 0.13 1.86
CA ASP A 159 -20.78 -1.17 1.33
C ASP A 159 -20.24 -1.18 -0.12
N VAL A 160 -20.30 -0.06 -0.84
CA VAL A 160 -19.73 0.04 -2.19
C VAL A 160 -18.26 0.41 -2.09
N LEU A 161 -17.35 -0.45 -2.59
CA LEU A 161 -15.93 -0.14 -2.71
C LEU A 161 -15.70 0.92 -3.79
N LEU A 162 -15.33 2.14 -3.38
CA LEU A 162 -15.17 3.29 -4.27
C LEU A 162 -13.72 3.60 -4.61
N ALA A 163 -12.77 3.28 -3.73
CA ALA A 163 -11.37 3.51 -4.00
C ALA A 163 -10.48 2.54 -3.23
N SER A 164 -9.31 2.24 -3.78
CA SER A 164 -8.22 1.61 -3.05
C SER A 164 -6.88 2.28 -3.38
N LEU A 165 -6.00 2.36 -2.39
CA LEU A 165 -4.68 2.98 -2.50
C LEU A 165 -3.65 2.03 -1.92
N THR A 166 -2.70 1.58 -2.74
CA THR A 166 -1.62 0.69 -2.33
C THR A 166 -0.30 1.44 -2.24
N PHE A 167 0.39 1.30 -1.12
CA PHE A 167 1.60 2.03 -0.80
C PHE A 167 2.61 1.18 -0.02
N SER A 168 3.81 1.71 0.08
CA SER A 168 4.82 1.27 1.04
C SER A 168 5.40 2.47 1.77
N VAL A 169 5.81 2.25 3.01
CA VAL A 169 6.63 3.21 3.73
C VAL A 169 8.07 2.94 3.33
N VAL A 170 8.74 3.94 2.80
CA VAL A 170 10.12 3.87 2.31
C VAL A 170 11.00 4.76 3.17
N ARG A 171 12.31 4.64 3.00
CA ARG A 171 13.30 5.43 3.72
C ARG A 171 14.49 5.68 2.83
N ASP A 172 14.98 6.91 2.86
CA ASP A 172 16.20 7.35 2.19
C ASP A 172 17.11 8.07 3.20
N ALA A 173 18.05 8.87 2.72
CA ALA A 173 18.97 9.62 3.56
C ALA A 173 18.28 10.74 4.37
N THR A 174 17.12 11.25 3.94
CA THR A 174 16.43 12.35 4.63
C THR A 174 15.49 11.85 5.71
N GLY A 175 14.96 10.64 5.58
CA GLY A 175 14.11 10.03 6.60
C GLY A 175 13.12 9.03 6.03
N TYR A 176 12.06 8.74 6.80
CA TYR A 176 10.94 7.96 6.29
C TYR A 176 10.09 8.79 5.31
N GLY A 177 9.40 8.09 4.44
CA GLY A 177 8.45 8.65 3.50
C GLY A 177 7.47 7.60 2.99
N ILE A 178 6.56 8.04 2.13
CA ILE A 178 5.54 7.15 1.55
C ILE A 178 5.72 7.09 0.03
N ALA A 179 5.68 5.88 -0.53
CA ALA A 179 5.63 5.66 -1.96
C ALA A 179 4.31 4.96 -2.34
N ILE A 180 3.46 5.63 -3.12
CA ILE A 180 2.22 5.08 -3.67
C ILE A 180 2.55 4.37 -4.98
N GLY A 181 2.37 3.06 -5.04
CA GLY A 181 2.53 2.29 -6.28
C GLY A 181 1.20 1.96 -6.96
N GLY A 182 0.06 2.26 -6.35
CA GLY A 182 -1.25 1.99 -6.94
C GLY A 182 -2.39 2.82 -6.35
N LEU A 183 -3.28 3.28 -7.22
CA LEU A 183 -4.53 3.98 -6.85
C LEU A 183 -5.67 3.57 -7.81
N GLN A 184 -6.69 2.91 -7.32
CA GLN A 184 -7.75 2.35 -8.15
C GLN A 184 -9.10 2.96 -7.76
N GLY A 185 -9.93 3.22 -8.76
CA GLY A 185 -11.34 3.57 -8.56
C GLY A 185 -12.21 2.33 -8.36
N PRO A 186 -13.54 2.47 -8.38
CA PRO A 186 -14.42 1.33 -8.24
C PRO A 186 -14.31 0.40 -9.45
N ARG A 187 -14.79 -0.84 -9.27
CA ARG A 187 -14.89 -1.81 -10.35
C ARG A 187 -15.86 -1.34 -11.43
N ARG A 188 -15.69 -1.82 -12.66
CA ARG A 188 -16.52 -1.44 -13.83
C ARG A 188 -18.03 -1.68 -13.66
N ASN A 189 -18.41 -2.61 -12.79
CA ASN A 189 -19.81 -2.93 -12.50
C ASN A 189 -20.46 -1.98 -11.47
N VAL A 190 -19.68 -1.11 -10.83
CA VAL A 190 -20.21 -0.09 -9.93
C VAL A 190 -20.75 1.07 -10.79
N PRO A 191 -22.00 1.52 -10.57
CA PRO A 191 -22.56 2.65 -11.29
C PRO A 191 -21.68 3.90 -11.13
N HIS A 192 -21.51 4.67 -12.21
CA HIS A 192 -20.77 5.94 -12.15
C HIS A 192 -21.38 6.92 -11.13
N GLU A 193 -22.69 6.83 -10.94
CA GLU A 193 -23.44 7.64 -9.97
C GLU A 193 -22.97 7.42 -8.53
N ALA A 194 -22.54 6.21 -8.17
CA ALA A 194 -22.06 5.92 -6.82
C ALA A 194 -20.87 6.80 -6.41
N ILE A 195 -19.96 7.10 -7.35
CA ILE A 195 -18.83 8.00 -7.11
C ILE A 195 -19.32 9.44 -6.91
N ARG A 196 -20.23 9.88 -7.79
CA ARG A 196 -20.81 11.25 -7.75
C ARG A 196 -21.56 11.47 -6.45
N ASP A 197 -22.37 10.51 -6.05
CA ASP A 197 -23.22 10.59 -4.86
C ASP A 197 -22.38 10.54 -3.59
N ALA A 198 -21.36 9.67 -3.54
CA ALA A 198 -20.40 9.66 -2.44
C ALA A 198 -19.60 10.96 -2.36
N THR A 199 -19.18 11.52 -3.50
CA THR A 199 -18.47 12.82 -3.53
C THR A 199 -19.36 13.94 -3.01
N LYS A 200 -20.64 13.96 -3.39
CA LYS A 200 -21.63 14.92 -2.89
C LYS A 200 -21.87 14.73 -1.38
N ALA A 201 -21.98 13.49 -0.92
CA ALA A 201 -22.15 13.17 0.49
C ALA A 201 -20.94 13.58 1.34
N CYS A 202 -19.74 13.47 0.78
CA CYS A 202 -18.49 13.94 1.37
C CYS A 202 -18.21 15.43 1.12
N TYR A 203 -19.25 16.25 0.89
CA TYR A 203 -19.14 17.71 0.72
C TYR A 203 -18.13 18.12 -0.37
N GLY A 204 -18.13 17.38 -1.48
CA GLY A 204 -17.27 17.59 -2.64
C GLY A 204 -15.86 17.02 -2.49
N VAL A 205 -15.54 16.27 -1.43
CA VAL A 205 -14.28 15.52 -1.33
C VAL A 205 -14.41 14.23 -2.12
N PHE A 206 -13.53 14.06 -3.10
CA PHE A 206 -13.51 12.86 -3.93
C PHE A 206 -12.99 11.65 -3.12
N PRO A 207 -13.56 10.43 -3.26
CA PRO A 207 -13.15 9.26 -2.47
C PRO A 207 -11.65 8.97 -2.46
N LYS A 208 -10.97 9.08 -3.61
CA LYS A 208 -9.51 8.88 -3.67
C LYS A 208 -8.73 9.88 -2.83
N ARG A 209 -9.23 11.11 -2.68
CA ARG A 209 -8.63 12.15 -1.85
C ARG A 209 -8.73 11.81 -0.37
N LEU A 210 -9.83 11.22 0.10
CA LEU A 210 -9.95 10.79 1.51
C LEU A 210 -8.89 9.76 1.90
N LEU A 211 -8.52 8.85 1.00
CA LEU A 211 -7.40 7.93 1.25
C LEU A 211 -6.05 8.64 1.37
N MET A 212 -5.86 9.74 0.63
CA MET A 212 -4.67 10.58 0.75
C MET A 212 -4.62 11.32 2.08
N GLU A 213 -5.77 11.74 2.63
CA GLU A 213 -5.85 12.39 3.96
C GLU A 213 -5.31 11.48 5.07
N VAL A 214 -5.55 10.17 5.00
CA VAL A 214 -4.92 9.20 5.91
C VAL A 214 -3.40 9.19 5.76
N LEU A 215 -2.88 9.25 4.54
CA LEU A 215 -1.42 9.27 4.31
C LEU A 215 -0.78 10.58 4.74
N TRP A 216 -1.44 11.74 4.56
CA TRP A 216 -0.95 13.01 5.10
C TRP A 216 -0.92 13.00 6.62
N LEU A 217 -1.96 12.48 7.28
CA LEU A 217 -1.95 12.32 8.74
C LEU A 217 -0.80 11.42 9.20
N MET A 218 -0.54 10.33 8.49
CA MET A 218 0.61 9.45 8.75
C MET A 218 1.95 10.14 8.55
N ILE A 219 2.09 10.96 7.49
CA ILE A 219 3.30 11.74 7.21
C ILE A 219 3.57 12.73 8.34
N GLN A 220 2.55 13.47 8.76
CA GLN A 220 2.68 14.49 9.81
C GLN A 220 2.96 13.87 11.18
N GLN A 221 2.31 12.75 11.52
CA GLN A 221 2.50 12.06 12.80
C GLN A 221 3.92 11.49 12.99
N HIS A 222 4.60 11.13 11.90
CA HIS A 222 5.89 10.45 11.94
C HIS A 222 7.03 11.26 11.31
N ASP A 223 6.84 12.57 11.14
CA ASP A 223 7.83 13.50 10.57
C ASP A 223 8.43 12.99 9.25
N MET A 224 7.58 12.44 8.38
CA MET A 224 8.04 11.87 7.11
C MET A 224 8.45 12.99 6.15
N THR A 225 9.55 12.77 5.45
CA THR A 225 10.27 13.82 4.70
C THR A 225 10.01 13.82 3.20
N HIS A 226 9.43 12.73 2.68
CA HIS A 226 9.12 12.62 1.26
C HIS A 226 7.83 11.84 1.03
N PHE A 227 7.09 12.27 0.01
CA PHE A 227 5.87 11.63 -0.43
C PHE A 227 5.89 11.52 -1.94
N GLU A 228 5.84 10.30 -2.46
CA GLU A 228 5.97 10.02 -3.88
C GLU A 228 4.83 9.13 -4.38
N ALA A 229 4.47 9.30 -5.64
CA ALA A 229 3.49 8.44 -6.30
C ALA A 229 3.95 8.02 -7.70
N VAL A 230 3.59 6.80 -8.09
CA VAL A 230 3.91 6.29 -9.41
C VAL A 230 3.12 7.05 -10.48
N SER A 231 3.81 7.47 -11.54
CA SER A 231 3.15 8.00 -12.73
C SER A 231 2.56 6.88 -13.59
N ASN A 232 1.69 7.23 -14.54
CA ASN A 232 1.20 6.32 -15.57
C ASN A 232 2.35 5.53 -16.24
N ASN A 233 3.45 6.21 -16.60
CA ASN A 233 4.60 5.61 -17.28
C ASN A 233 5.54 4.84 -16.35
N GLY A 234 5.47 5.08 -15.04
CA GLY A 234 6.22 4.36 -14.03
C GLY A 234 5.56 3.07 -13.55
N HIS A 235 4.30 2.83 -13.91
CA HIS A 235 3.52 1.72 -13.35
C HIS A 235 4.14 0.35 -13.66
N VAL A 236 4.17 -0.55 -12.67
CA VAL A 236 4.85 -1.86 -12.75
C VAL A 236 4.36 -2.74 -13.90
N PHE A 237 3.11 -2.58 -14.35
CA PHE A 237 2.55 -3.32 -15.49
C PHE A 237 2.89 -2.73 -16.86
N ARG A 238 3.54 -1.56 -16.95
CA ARG A 238 4.05 -1.02 -18.23
C ARG A 238 5.42 -1.58 -18.65
N GLY A 239 6.08 -2.37 -17.80
CA GLY A 239 7.37 -2.98 -18.13
C GLY A 239 7.26 -3.97 -19.31
N LEU A 240 8.31 -4.07 -20.13
CA LEU A 240 8.41 -4.96 -21.31
C LEU A 240 7.96 -6.40 -20.99
N ARG A 241 8.29 -6.89 -19.79
CA ARG A 241 7.90 -8.20 -19.25
C ARG A 241 6.38 -8.47 -19.29
N TYR A 242 5.54 -7.43 -19.28
CA TYR A 242 4.08 -7.55 -19.20
C TYR A 242 3.35 -7.03 -20.45
N ARG A 243 4.10 -6.52 -21.45
CA ARG A 243 3.57 -5.92 -22.68
C ARG A 243 2.66 -6.88 -23.46
N PHE A 244 2.98 -8.18 -23.42
CA PHE A 244 2.23 -9.24 -24.10
C PHE A 244 1.16 -9.93 -23.23
N SER A 245 1.05 -9.60 -21.93
CA SER A 245 0.14 -10.29 -21.00
C SER A 245 -1.07 -9.46 -20.57
N LYS A 246 -0.99 -8.11 -20.55
CA LYS A 246 -2.07 -7.25 -20.00
C LYS A 246 -2.24 -5.89 -20.69
N GLY A 247 -1.77 -5.73 -21.94
CA GLY A 247 -1.68 -4.44 -22.63
C GLY A 247 -2.99 -3.67 -22.92
N ARG A 248 -4.19 -4.14 -22.50
CA ARG A 248 -5.48 -3.55 -22.93
C ARG A 248 -6.43 -3.07 -21.83
N HIS A 249 -6.01 -3.04 -20.56
CA HIS A 249 -6.92 -2.70 -19.44
C HIS A 249 -6.33 -1.72 -18.42
N PHE A 250 -5.76 -0.61 -18.88
CA PHE A 250 -5.26 0.44 -17.98
C PHE A 250 -5.91 1.79 -18.31
N PHE A 251 -6.95 2.17 -17.55
CA PHE A 251 -7.77 3.38 -17.74
C PHE A 251 -7.84 4.27 -16.49
N ALA A 252 -6.85 4.18 -15.59
CA ALA A 252 -6.74 5.13 -14.49
C ALA A 252 -5.68 6.17 -14.86
N SER A 253 -6.07 7.42 -15.11
CA SER A 253 -5.11 8.52 -15.26
C SER A 253 -4.56 8.86 -13.87
N TYR A 254 -3.43 8.27 -13.50
CA TYR A 254 -2.73 8.58 -12.25
C TYR A 254 -2.27 10.04 -12.22
N ASP A 255 -1.69 10.47 -13.33
CA ASP A 255 -1.01 11.76 -13.46
C ASP A 255 -1.97 12.92 -13.19
N GLU A 256 -3.15 12.94 -13.81
CA GLU A 256 -4.18 13.97 -13.57
C GLU A 256 -4.60 14.04 -12.10
N PHE A 257 -4.74 12.88 -11.44
CA PHE A 257 -5.10 12.87 -10.02
C PHE A 257 -3.97 13.44 -9.17
N TRP A 258 -2.71 13.07 -9.43
CA TRP A 258 -1.55 13.61 -8.71
C TRP A 258 -1.43 15.12 -8.89
N GLU A 259 -1.56 15.61 -10.13
CA GLU A 259 -1.56 17.05 -10.43
C GLU A 259 -2.71 17.77 -9.69
N SER A 260 -3.91 17.17 -9.63
CA SER A 260 -5.06 17.76 -8.93
C SER A 260 -4.86 17.92 -7.42
N VAL A 261 -3.94 17.15 -6.82
CA VAL A 261 -3.59 17.24 -5.40
C VAL A 261 -2.28 17.99 -5.14
N GLY A 262 -1.75 18.71 -6.14
CA GLY A 262 -0.51 19.49 -6.03
C GLY A 262 0.76 18.68 -6.26
N GLY A 263 0.64 17.49 -6.87
CA GLY A 263 1.76 16.66 -7.23
C GLY A 263 2.55 17.23 -8.40
N GLU A 264 3.87 17.22 -8.28
CA GLU A 264 4.81 17.68 -9.29
C GLU A 264 5.52 16.49 -9.93
N ARG A 265 5.55 16.46 -11.27
CA ARG A 265 6.20 15.35 -11.98
C ARG A 265 7.70 15.39 -11.76
N ARG A 266 8.28 14.27 -11.31
CA ARG A 266 9.73 14.09 -11.15
C ARG A 266 10.25 13.03 -12.12
N GLY A 267 10.73 13.50 -13.26
CA GLY A 267 11.15 12.65 -14.37
C GLY A 267 10.00 11.84 -14.99
N ALA A 268 10.32 10.74 -15.66
CA ALA A 268 9.33 10.01 -16.46
C ALA A 268 8.44 9.06 -15.65
N ARG A 269 8.78 8.75 -14.39
CA ARG A 269 8.24 7.56 -13.70
C ARG A 269 7.50 7.86 -12.40
N TYR A 270 7.65 9.02 -11.79
CA TYR A 270 6.99 9.32 -10.52
C TYR A 270 6.69 10.81 -10.36
N PHE A 271 5.86 11.09 -9.36
CA PHE A 271 5.49 12.41 -8.88
C PHE A 271 6.01 12.57 -7.46
N THR A 272 6.43 13.79 -7.11
CA THR A 272 6.57 14.23 -5.73
C THR A 272 5.24 14.86 -5.33
N LEU A 273 4.72 14.47 -4.17
CA LEU A 273 3.46 14.96 -3.62
C LEU A 273 3.75 15.91 -2.44
N PRO A 274 2.85 16.86 -2.15
CA PRO A 274 3.03 17.75 -1.01
C PRO A 274 2.95 16.96 0.30
N LEU A 275 3.78 17.31 1.28
CA LEU A 275 3.79 16.65 2.60
C LEU A 275 2.58 17.01 3.47
N THR A 276 1.86 18.07 3.11
CA THR A 276 0.69 18.56 3.82
C THR A 276 -0.47 18.76 2.84
N ALA A 277 -1.68 18.40 3.28
CA ALA A 277 -2.89 18.65 2.53
C ALA A 277 -3.16 20.16 2.41
N ALA A 278 -3.36 20.66 1.19
CA ALA A 278 -3.79 22.03 0.97
C ALA A 278 -5.20 22.27 1.56
N ARG A 279 -5.31 23.18 2.53
CA ARG A 279 -6.57 23.62 3.13
C ARG A 279 -6.73 25.13 2.89
N LYS A 280 -7.75 25.51 2.12
CA LYS A 280 -8.04 26.92 1.84
C LYS A 280 -8.73 27.58 3.03
N PRO A 281 -8.31 28.77 3.48
CA PRO A 281 -9.07 29.59 4.42
C PRO A 281 -10.51 29.78 3.94
N LEU A 282 -11.48 29.78 4.87
CA LEU A 282 -12.89 29.96 4.50
C LEU A 282 -13.19 31.35 3.92
N GLU A 283 -12.35 32.33 4.25
CA GLU A 283 -12.43 33.70 3.75
C GLU A 283 -12.20 33.75 2.23
N ASP A 284 -11.24 32.97 1.73
CA ASP A 284 -10.91 32.84 0.30
C ASP A 284 -11.93 32.01 -0.48
N VAL A 285 -12.82 31.30 0.21
CA VAL A 285 -13.89 30.52 -0.42
C VAL A 285 -15.07 31.46 -0.70
N ALA A 286 -15.55 31.46 -1.94
CA ALA A 286 -16.74 32.23 -2.33
C ALA A 286 -17.93 31.95 -1.38
N SER A 287 -18.61 33.01 -0.93
CA SER A 287 -19.65 32.95 0.13
C SER A 287 -20.64 31.79 -0.03
N LYS A 288 -21.16 31.58 -1.25
CA LYS A 288 -22.11 30.50 -1.58
C LYS A 288 -21.59 29.07 -1.36
N LYS A 289 -20.27 28.86 -1.32
CA LYS A 289 -19.62 27.56 -1.07
C LYS A 289 -19.08 27.40 0.35
N ARG A 290 -19.08 28.45 1.18
CA ARG A 290 -18.48 28.43 2.52
C ARG A 290 -19.14 27.42 3.46
N SER A 291 -20.44 27.19 3.34
CA SER A 291 -21.16 26.18 4.16
C SER A 291 -20.72 24.76 3.80
N GLU A 292 -20.59 24.45 2.50
CA GLU A 292 -20.09 23.15 2.03
C GLU A 292 -18.64 22.93 2.46
N TYR A 293 -17.77 23.95 2.33
CA TYR A 293 -16.37 23.85 2.76
C TYR A 293 -16.22 23.67 4.27
N ARG A 294 -17.09 24.28 5.09
CA ARG A 294 -17.13 24.03 6.54
C ARG A 294 -17.40 22.56 6.85
N LYS A 295 -18.46 22.00 6.28
CA LYS A 295 -18.81 20.58 6.47
C LYS A 295 -17.75 19.62 5.92
N ARG A 296 -17.13 19.98 4.78
CA ARG A 296 -15.96 19.29 4.25
C ARG A 296 -14.85 19.22 5.30
N TYR A 297 -14.51 20.35 5.89
CA TYR A 297 -13.44 20.41 6.87
C TYR A 297 -13.80 19.71 8.17
N GLU A 298 -15.04 19.79 8.63
CA GLU A 298 -15.54 18.98 9.75
C GLU A 298 -15.37 17.47 9.51
N LEU A 299 -15.68 17.00 8.29
CA LEU A 299 -15.45 15.59 7.90
C LEU A 299 -13.96 15.20 7.97
N LEU A 300 -13.07 16.06 7.49
CA LEU A 300 -11.62 15.83 7.53
C LEU A 300 -11.05 15.91 8.96
N ASP A 301 -11.55 16.85 9.76
CA ASP A 301 -11.17 17.02 11.16
C ASP A 301 -11.65 15.83 12.01
N SER A 302 -12.81 15.24 11.68
CA SER A 302 -13.28 13.98 12.26
C SER A 302 -12.33 12.82 11.95
N LEU A 303 -11.86 12.70 10.70
CA LEU A 303 -10.84 11.71 10.34
C LEU A 303 -9.54 11.93 11.13
N ALA A 304 -9.07 13.18 11.24
CA ALA A 304 -7.88 13.53 12.00
C ALA A 304 -8.04 13.25 13.52
N ALA A 305 -9.25 13.40 14.07
CA ALA A 305 -9.55 13.03 15.45
C ALA A 305 -9.46 11.51 15.66
N GLN A 306 -10.12 10.72 14.81
CA GLN A 306 -10.04 9.25 14.88
C GLN A 306 -8.61 8.72 14.65
N TRP A 307 -7.83 9.39 13.79
CA TRP A 307 -6.40 9.08 13.62
C TRP A 307 -5.61 9.27 14.91
N ARG A 308 -5.84 10.36 15.65
CA ARG A 308 -5.18 10.59 16.94
C ARG A 308 -5.59 9.55 17.97
N GLU A 309 -6.87 9.18 18.03
CA GLU A 309 -7.38 8.13 18.91
C GLU A 309 -6.76 6.76 18.59
N LEU A 310 -6.63 6.40 17.31
CA LEU A 310 -6.00 5.17 16.85
C LEU A 310 -4.53 5.06 17.31
N ASN A 311 -3.82 6.19 17.40
CA ASN A 311 -2.40 6.24 17.76
C ASN A 311 -2.13 6.59 19.23
N ALA A 312 -3.16 6.88 20.02
CA ALA A 312 -3.05 7.09 21.47
C ALA A 312 -3.11 5.77 22.27
N GLN A 313 -3.43 4.66 21.61
CA GLN A 313 -3.55 3.31 22.15
C GLN A 313 -2.29 2.48 21.85
#